data_AF-A0A6G8C5R1-F1
#
_entry.id   AF-A0A6G8C5R1-F1
#
_cell.length_a   1.000
_cell.length_b   1.000
_cell.length_c   1.000
_cell.angle_alpha   90.00
_cell.angle_beta   90.00
_cell.angle_gamma   90.00
#
_symmetry.space_group_name_H-M   'P 1'
#
loop_
_entity.id
_entity.type
_entity.pdbx_description
1 polymer ?
#
loop_
_entity_poly.entity_id
_entity_poly.type
_entity_poly.pdbx_seq_one_letter_code
_entity_poly.pdbx_strand_id
1 'polypeptide(L)'
;MREVLQDAVSKSPLSIVEIAEKSGVSRKALYSLLKGDADPRLSTIEALAHTLGLGIVVAPKAVEQLQLHRPVLRQASEHSKIRRLLTAHEEKARKD
;
A
#
# COMPACT_ATOMS: atom_id res chain seq x y z
N MET A 1 12.79 0.14 3.29
CA MET A 1 12.03 1.34 3.73
C MET A 1 12.10 2.49 2.74
N ARG A 2 13.29 3.05 2.44
CA ARG A 2 13.47 4.15 1.46
C ARG A 2 12.73 3.91 0.14
N GLU A 3 12.91 2.73 -0.45
CA GLU A 3 12.31 2.38 -1.75
C GLU A 3 10.78 2.40 -1.71
N VAL A 4 10.17 1.97 -0.60
CA VAL A 4 8.72 2.00 -0.41
C VAL A 4 8.21 3.45 -0.35
N LEU A 5 8.92 4.32 0.38
CA LEU A 5 8.56 5.74 0.46
C LEU A 5 8.81 6.48 -0.86
N GLN A 6 9.88 6.15 -1.59
CA GLN A 6 10.12 6.69 -2.93
C GLN A 6 9.00 6.29 -3.89
N ASP A 7 8.63 5.01 -3.93
CA ASP A 7 7.55 4.51 -4.79
C ASP A 7 6.21 5.17 -4.45
N ALA A 8 5.88 5.28 -3.16
CA ALA A 8 4.66 5.94 -2.70
C ALA A 8 4.64 7.43 -3.05
N VAL A 9 5.75 8.14 -2.90
CA VAL A 9 5.87 9.55 -3.31
C VAL A 9 5.71 9.70 -4.83
N SER A 10 6.34 8.84 -5.63
CA SER A 10 6.23 8.89 -7.09
C SER A 10 4.83 8.57 -7.62
N LYS A 11 4.05 7.75 -6.89
CA LYS A 11 2.66 7.41 -7.24
C LYS A 11 1.62 8.34 -6.62
N SER A 12 2.04 9.23 -5.73
CA SER A 12 1.16 10.20 -5.09
C SER A 12 0.70 11.24 -6.12
N PRO A 13 -0.58 11.67 -6.08
CA PRO A 13 -1.03 12.82 -6.86
C PRO A 13 -0.51 14.15 -6.32
N LEU A 14 0.12 14.17 -5.14
CA LEU A 14 0.65 15.36 -4.50
C LEU A 14 2.08 15.66 -4.98
N SER A 15 2.38 16.94 -5.16
CA SER A 15 3.75 17.39 -5.36
C SER A 15 4.60 17.19 -4.10
N ILE A 16 5.93 17.16 -4.27
CA ILE A 16 6.89 17.06 -3.17
C ILE A 16 6.73 18.20 -2.13
N VAL A 17 6.28 19.38 -2.59
CA VAL A 17 6.05 20.54 -1.73
C VAL A 17 4.79 20.32 -0.89
N GLU A 18 3.70 19.87 -1.50
CA GLU A 18 2.45 19.57 -0.79
C GLU A 18 2.62 18.42 0.21
N ILE A 19 3.42 17.40 -0.13
CA ILE A 19 3.73 16.31 0.80
C ILE A 19 4.48 16.85 2.02
N ALA A 20 5.49 17.70 1.82
CA ALA A 20 6.25 18.32 2.90
C ALA A 20 5.34 19.18 3.79
N GLU A 21 4.49 20.02 3.21
CA GLU A 21 3.56 20.88 3.94
C GLU A 21 2.52 20.09 4.72
N LYS A 22 1.84 19.13 4.08
CA LYS A 22 0.79 18.31 4.72
C LYS A 22 1.33 17.38 5.81
N SER A 23 2.55 16.89 5.66
CA SER A 23 3.19 16.03 6.66
C SER A 23 3.87 16.82 7.79
N GLY A 24 4.02 18.15 7.66
CA GLY A 24 4.82 18.94 8.59
C GLY A 24 6.32 18.64 8.55
N VAL A 25 6.79 17.91 7.54
CA VAL A 25 8.20 17.56 7.35
C VAL A 25 8.85 18.60 6.44
N SER A 26 10.00 19.15 6.85
CA SER A 26 10.71 20.10 6.00
C SER A 26 11.09 19.49 4.64
N ARG A 27 11.01 20.28 3.56
CA ARG A 27 11.44 19.85 2.21
C ARG A 27 12.85 19.26 2.21
N LYS A 28 13.79 19.88 2.96
CA LYS A 28 15.16 19.39 3.09
C LYS A 28 15.20 17.99 3.71
N ALA A 29 14.46 17.76 4.79
CA ALA A 29 14.38 16.44 5.43
C ALA A 29 13.74 15.40 4.50
N LEU A 30 12.67 15.78 3.79
CA LEU A 30 12.03 14.91 2.81
C LEU A 30 12.99 14.51 1.67
N TYR A 31 13.73 15.47 1.09
CA TYR A 31 14.74 15.15 0.07
C TYR A 31 15.88 14.28 0.60
N SER A 32 16.38 14.56 1.82
CA SER A 32 17.43 13.76 2.44
C SER A 32 16.97 12.32 2.68
N LEU A 33 15.74 12.13 3.14
CA LEU A 33 15.10 10.82 3.31
C LEU A 33 14.99 10.10 1.96
N LEU A 34 14.51 10.78 0.92
CA LEU A 34 14.34 10.17 -0.40
C LEU A 34 15.69 9.84 -1.06
N LYS A 35 16.78 10.56 -0.77
CA LYS A 35 18.12 10.20 -1.26
C LYS A 35 18.72 9.01 -0.51
N GLY A 36 18.28 8.78 0.73
CA GLY A 36 18.84 7.76 1.62
C GLY A 36 19.96 8.29 2.54
N ASP A 37 20.13 9.61 2.58
CA ASP A 37 21.17 10.29 3.37
C ASP A 37 20.67 10.67 4.79
N ALA A 38 19.47 10.24 5.17
CA ALA A 38 18.88 10.55 6.46
C ALA A 38 18.58 9.29 7.27
N ASP A 39 18.76 9.42 8.59
CA ASP A 39 18.19 8.51 9.59
C ASP A 39 16.92 9.15 10.18
N PRO A 40 15.74 8.90 9.61
CA PRO A 40 14.52 9.56 10.03
C PRO A 40 14.00 9.01 11.36
N ARG A 41 13.52 9.92 12.21
CA ARG A 41 12.74 9.54 13.40
C ARG A 41 11.49 8.78 12.96
N LEU A 42 11.03 7.85 13.80
CA LEU A 42 9.77 7.12 13.57
C LEU A 42 8.60 8.08 13.32
N SER A 43 8.52 9.18 14.08
CA SER A 43 7.50 10.22 13.91
C SER A 43 7.48 10.83 12.49
N THR A 44 8.64 10.95 11.85
CA THR A 44 8.75 11.42 10.45
C THR A 44 8.17 10.39 9.48
N ILE A 45 8.44 9.10 9.75
CA ILE A 45 7.91 7.99 8.94
C ILE A 45 6.38 7.94 9.07
N GLU A 46 5.86 8.05 10.30
CA GLU A 46 4.42 8.07 10.58
C GLU A 46 3.71 9.24 9.89
N ALA A 47 4.28 10.45 9.98
CA ALA A 47 3.70 11.64 9.35
C ALA A 47 3.63 11.51 7.82
N LEU A 48 4.69 10.96 7.20
CA LEU A 48 4.73 10.72 5.76
C LEU A 48 3.76 9.59 5.37
N ALA A 49 3.74 8.48 6.12
CA ALA A 49 2.83 7.38 5.87
C ALA A 49 1.37 7.85 5.90
N HIS A 50 0.98 8.60 6.93
CA HIS A 50 -0.37 9.17 7.05
C HIS A 50 -0.71 10.09 5.86
N THR A 51 0.21 10.99 5.50
CA THR A 51 0.03 11.92 4.36
C THR A 51 -0.12 11.19 3.03
N LEU A 52 0.56 10.05 2.87
CA LEU A 52 0.56 9.24 1.66
C LEU A 52 -0.54 8.15 1.67
N GLY A 53 -1.37 8.07 2.71
CA GLY A 53 -2.41 7.05 2.84
C GLY A 53 -1.89 5.63 3.08
N LEU A 54 -0.70 5.50 3.68
CA LEU A 54 -0.05 4.22 3.99
C LEU A 54 -0.31 3.81 5.44
N GLY A 55 -0.43 2.50 5.68
CA GLY A 55 -0.44 1.91 7.01
C GLY A 55 0.93 1.37 7.41
N ILE A 56 1.31 1.55 8.68
CA ILE A 56 2.50 0.93 9.27
C ILE A 56 2.06 -0.29 10.06
N VAL A 57 2.70 -1.44 9.80
CA VAL A 57 2.41 -2.70 10.49
C VAL A 57 3.69 -3.27 11.10
N VAL A 58 3.56 -3.85 12.29
CA VAL A 58 4.63 -4.64 12.90
C VAL A 58 4.36 -6.11 12.56
N ALA A 59 5.37 -6.79 12.03
CA ALA A 59 5.29 -8.20 11.69
C ALA A 59 6.43 -8.98 12.35
N PRO A 60 6.24 -10.27 12.69
CA PRO A 60 7.35 -11.13 13.08
C PRO A 60 8.42 -11.17 11.97
N LYS A 61 9.71 -11.17 12.34
CA LYS A 61 10.82 -11.19 11.36
C LYS A 61 10.74 -12.38 10.38
N ALA A 62 10.19 -13.51 10.80
CA ALA A 62 9.94 -14.66 9.94
C ALA A 62 8.98 -14.36 8.77
N VAL A 63 8.10 -13.35 8.90
CA VAL A 63 7.16 -12.92 7.86
C VAL A 63 7.83 -12.06 6.80
N GLU A 64 8.96 -11.41 7.10
CA GLU A 64 9.74 -10.62 6.13
C GLU A 64 10.23 -11.50 4.96
N GLN A 65 10.49 -12.78 5.23
CA GLN A 65 10.88 -13.78 4.23
C GLN A 65 9.74 -14.17 3.26
N LEU A 66 8.48 -13.84 3.58
CA LEU A 66 7.32 -14.15 2.73
C LEU A 66 7.10 -13.16 1.58
N GLN A 67 8.04 -12.25 1.32
CA GLN A 67 8.03 -11.34 0.18
C GLN A 67 6.71 -10.56 0.01
N LEU A 68 6.32 -9.76 1.01
CA LEU A 68 5.19 -8.82 0.95
C LEU A 68 5.33 -7.70 -0.12
N HIS A 69 6.29 -7.79 -1.04
CA HIS A 69 6.55 -6.81 -2.11
C HIS A 69 5.57 -6.90 -3.29
N ARG A 70 4.60 -7.81 -3.25
CA ARG A 70 3.47 -7.82 -4.17
C ARG A 70 2.22 -7.69 -3.34
N PRO A 71 1.28 -6.78 -3.66
CA PRO A 71 -0.05 -6.93 -3.10
C PRO A 71 -0.50 -8.34 -3.48
N VAL A 72 -0.72 -9.18 -2.48
CA VAL A 72 -1.67 -10.27 -2.65
C VAL A 72 -2.98 -9.53 -2.87
N LEU A 73 -3.24 -9.15 -4.12
CA LEU A 73 -4.60 -9.11 -4.61
C LEU A 73 -5.08 -10.50 -4.23
N ARG A 74 -5.85 -10.60 -3.13
CA ARG A 74 -6.70 -11.76 -2.92
C ARG A 74 -7.42 -11.85 -4.24
N GLN A 75 -7.02 -12.82 -5.07
CA GLN A 75 -7.60 -12.96 -6.37
C GLN A 75 -9.10 -12.99 -6.11
N ALA A 76 -9.85 -12.20 -6.86
CA ALA A 76 -11.31 -12.28 -6.87
C ALA A 76 -11.75 -13.64 -7.46
N SER A 77 -11.20 -14.75 -6.97
CA SER A 77 -11.38 -16.10 -7.50
C SER A 77 -12.42 -16.90 -6.71
N GLU A 78 -12.79 -16.49 -5.49
CA GLU A 78 -13.89 -17.13 -4.75
C GLU A 78 -15.26 -16.81 -5.37
N HIS A 79 -15.45 -15.62 -5.96
CA HIS A 79 -16.74 -15.24 -6.55
C HIS A 79 -17.00 -15.87 -7.94
N SER A 80 -15.99 -16.48 -8.58
CA SER A 80 -16.20 -17.16 -9.86
C SER A 80 -16.89 -18.51 -9.72
N LYS A 81 -16.65 -19.25 -8.62
CA LYS A 81 -17.33 -20.52 -8.33
C LYS A 81 -18.75 -20.30 -7.84
N ILE A 82 -18.93 -19.36 -6.91
CA ILE A 82 -20.26 -19.03 -6.38
C ILE A 82 -21.18 -18.51 -7.49
N ARG A 83 -20.69 -17.60 -8.36
CA ARG A 83 -21.47 -17.11 -9.50
C ARG A 83 -21.81 -18.21 -10.51
N ARG A 84 -20.88 -19.13 -10.80
CA ARG A 84 -21.13 -20.27 -11.70
C ARG A 84 -22.15 -21.26 -11.13
N LEU A 85 -22.11 -21.50 -9.81
CA LEU A 85 -23.10 -22.36 -9.13
C LEU A 85 -24.48 -21.72 -9.11
N LEU A 86 -24.56 -20.40 -8.87
CA LEU A 86 -25.82 -19.66 -8.91
C LEU A 86 -26.42 -19.66 -10.31
N THR A 87 -25.63 -19.41 -11.36
CA THR A 87 -26.12 -19.47 -12.76
C THR A 87 -26.53 -20.88 -13.18
N ALA A 88 -25.80 -21.92 -12.74
CA ALA A 88 -26.16 -23.30 -13.05
C ALA A 88 -27.47 -23.75 -12.37
N HIS A 89 -27.74 -23.21 -11.17
CA HIS A 89 -29.00 -23.47 -10.47
C HIS A 89 -30.19 -22.74 -11.11
N GLU A 90 -29.97 -21.53 -11.62
CA GLU A 90 -30.97 -20.73 -12.34
C GLU A 90 -31.33 -21.30 -13.71
N GLU A 91 -30.38 -21.90 -14.45
CA GLU A 91 -30.64 -22.54 -15.74
C GLU A 91 -31.37 -23.88 -15.60
N LYS A 92 -31.08 -24.63 -14.54
CA LYS A 92 -31.76 -25.91 -14.27
C LYS A 92 -33.24 -25.71 -13.89
N ALA A 93 -33.55 -24.64 -13.15
CA ALA A 93 -34.92 -24.28 -12.79
C ALA A 93 -35.77 -23.73 -13.95
N ARG A 94 -35.18 -23.49 -15.13
CA ARG A 94 -35.87 -22.91 -16.30
C ARG A 94 -36.15 -23.95 -17.40
N LYS A 95 -35.68 -25.19 -17.23
CA LYS A 95 -35.80 -26.31 -18.19
C LYS A 95 -36.67 -27.47 -17.69
N ASP A 96 -37.14 -27.39 -16.44
CA ASP A 96 -38.18 -28.26 -15.86
C ASP A 96 -39.51 -27.50 -15.86
#